data_AF-A0A6J8BL37-F1
#
_entry.id   AF-A0A6J8BL37-F1
#
_cell.length_a   1.000
_cell.length_b   1.000
_cell.length_c   1.000
_cell.angle_alpha   90.00
_cell.angle_beta   90.00
_cell.angle_gamma   90.00
#
_symmetry.space_group_name_H-M   'P 1'
#
loop_
_entity.id
_entity.type
_entity.pdbx_description
1 polymer ?
#
loop_
_entity_poly.entity_id
_entity_poly.type
_entity_poly.pdbx_seq_one_letter_code
_entity_poly.pdbx_strand_id
1 'polypeptide(L)'
;MGNYISRIILNAFKSEEIKVKIQDLKNIQTQSQSEVEDALHSLHDILKMAANKSLKRKTKSRRNGIKSKPWFDKGLSSMRKELDHKSQMLAKYPKNQIIRGNFFKFRKLYGKKCKLQYIQYKLDIIQKLDNLFEKNPSKYWKLLNKLEYEDENKLSSNSRISADEWFKYFQELNTVSSIY
;
A
#
# COMPACT_ATOMS: atom_id res chain seq x y z
N MET A 1 -11.18 -14.17 -13.30
CA MET A 1 -11.74 -13.90 -11.95
C MET A 1 -13.15 -14.45 -11.73
N GLY A 2 -14.02 -14.59 -12.74
CA GLY A 2 -15.40 -15.06 -12.56
C GLY A 2 -15.55 -16.43 -11.87
N ASN A 3 -14.69 -17.41 -12.19
CA ASN A 3 -14.76 -18.77 -11.62
C ASN A 3 -14.49 -18.85 -10.12
N TYR A 4 -13.73 -17.91 -9.56
CA TYR A 4 -13.39 -17.92 -8.12
C TYR A 4 -14.54 -17.40 -7.26
N ILE A 5 -15.14 -16.28 -7.69
CA ILE A 5 -16.30 -15.69 -7.01
C ILE A 5 -17.49 -16.66 -7.05
N SER A 6 -17.73 -17.28 -8.21
CA SER A 6 -18.78 -18.29 -8.36
C SER A 6 -18.58 -19.48 -7.40
N ARG A 7 -17.35 -19.97 -7.22
CA ARG A 7 -17.04 -21.08 -6.29
C ARG A 7 -17.28 -20.72 -4.83
N ILE A 8 -16.94 -19.50 -4.43
CA ILE A 8 -17.16 -19.02 -3.05
C ILE A 8 -18.66 -18.95 -2.74
N ILE A 9 -19.44 -18.36 -3.65
CA ILE A 9 -20.90 -18.26 -3.51
C ILE A 9 -21.52 -19.66 -3.44
N LEU A 10 -21.15 -20.56 -4.35
CA LEU A 10 -21.62 -21.95 -4.35
C LEU A 10 -21.27 -22.68 -3.05
N ASN A 11 -20.09 -22.42 -2.48
CA ASN A 11 -19.70 -23.02 -1.20
C ASN A 11 -20.49 -22.46 -0.01
N ALA A 12 -20.93 -21.21 -0.04
CA ALA A 12 -21.82 -20.67 0.99
C ALA A 12 -23.19 -21.36 0.98
N PHE A 13 -23.76 -21.60 -0.20
CA PHE A 13 -25.02 -22.34 -0.35
C PHE A 13 -24.92 -23.83 0.04
N LYS A 14 -23.71 -24.39 0.17
CA LYS A 14 -23.49 -25.73 0.71
C LYS A 14 -23.50 -25.79 2.23
N SER A 15 -23.56 -24.65 2.93
CA SER A 15 -23.63 -24.66 4.39
C SER A 15 -24.96 -25.22 4.89
N GLU A 16 -24.90 -26.04 5.93
CA GLU A 16 -26.04 -26.82 6.41
C GLU A 16 -27.23 -25.92 6.81
N GLU A 17 -26.95 -24.82 7.51
CA GLU A 17 -27.93 -23.80 7.86
C GLU A 17 -28.70 -23.22 6.65
N ILE A 18 -28.00 -23.00 5.52
CA ILE A 18 -28.63 -22.46 4.32
C ILE A 18 -29.43 -23.54 3.60
N LYS A 19 -28.98 -24.80 3.61
CA LYS A 19 -29.72 -25.92 3.04
C LYS A 19 -31.04 -26.18 3.76
N VAL A 20 -31.04 -26.14 5.09
CA VAL A 20 -32.25 -26.29 5.91
C VAL A 20 -33.27 -25.21 5.54
N LYS A 21 -32.86 -23.93 5.53
CA LYS A 21 -33.75 -22.83 5.13
C LYS A 21 -34.26 -22.94 3.68
N ILE A 22 -33.45 -23.45 2.76
CA ILE A 22 -33.89 -23.70 1.37
C ILE A 22 -34.95 -24.81 1.31
N GLN A 23 -34.86 -25.84 2.15
CA GLN A 23 -35.90 -26.85 2.23
C GLN A 23 -37.16 -26.35 2.91
N ASP A 24 -37.03 -25.55 3.97
CA ASP A 24 -38.17 -24.91 4.62
C ASP A 24 -38.93 -24.02 3.62
N LEU A 25 -38.20 -23.22 2.83
CA LEU A 25 -38.77 -22.38 1.77
C LEU A 25 -39.53 -23.19 0.70
N LYS A 26 -39.06 -24.39 0.35
CA LYS A 26 -39.73 -25.26 -0.63
C LYS A 26 -41.04 -25.85 -0.12
N ASN A 27 -41.21 -25.91 1.20
CA ASN A 27 -42.41 -26.46 1.83
C ASN A 27 -43.48 -25.39 2.08
N ILE A 28 -43.18 -24.10 1.85
CA ILE A 28 -44.15 -23.02 1.98
C ILE A 28 -45.18 -23.11 0.84
N GLN A 29 -46.44 -23.26 1.21
CA GLN A 29 -47.57 -23.13 0.28
C GLN A 29 -47.75 -21.64 -0.05
N THR A 30 -48.16 -21.32 -1.27
CA THR A 30 -48.33 -19.93 -1.74
C THR A 30 -49.76 -19.72 -2.22
N GLN A 31 -50.71 -20.00 -1.33
CA GLN A 31 -52.14 -19.88 -1.59
C GLN A 31 -52.70 -18.55 -1.12
N SER A 32 -52.04 -17.89 -0.15
CA SER A 32 -52.42 -16.56 0.34
C SER A 32 -51.33 -15.51 0.13
N GLN A 33 -51.73 -14.23 0.13
CA GLN A 33 -50.79 -13.11 -0.02
C GLN A 33 -49.80 -13.01 1.16
N SER A 34 -50.24 -13.36 2.37
CA SER A 34 -49.37 -13.43 3.55
C SER A 34 -48.27 -14.49 3.38
N GLU A 35 -48.61 -15.66 2.85
CA GLU A 35 -47.65 -16.73 2.60
C GLU A 35 -46.60 -16.35 1.53
N VAL A 36 -47.00 -15.56 0.53
CA VAL A 36 -46.07 -15.02 -0.47
C VAL A 36 -45.08 -14.04 0.18
N GLU A 37 -45.53 -13.19 1.09
CA GLU A 37 -44.67 -12.28 1.84
C GLU A 37 -43.69 -13.03 2.76
N ASP A 38 -44.15 -14.10 3.42
CA ASP A 38 -43.31 -14.97 4.26
C ASP A 38 -42.25 -15.72 3.44
N ALA A 39 -42.60 -16.19 2.24
CA ALA A 39 -41.66 -16.80 1.30
C ALA A 39 -40.60 -15.79 0.82
N LEU A 40 -41.01 -14.55 0.53
CA LEU A 40 -40.09 -13.48 0.13
C LEU A 40 -39.13 -13.10 1.26
N HIS A 41 -39.62 -13.03 2.49
CA HIS A 41 -38.79 -12.74 3.66
C HIS A 41 -37.76 -13.85 3.89
N SER A 42 -38.20 -15.11 3.78
CA SER A 42 -37.35 -16.29 3.90
C SER A 42 -36.26 -16.33 2.82
N LEU A 43 -36.62 -16.00 1.58
CA LEU A 43 -35.66 -15.89 0.47
C LEU A 43 -34.63 -14.78 0.72
N HIS A 44 -35.09 -13.61 1.19
CA HIS A 44 -34.22 -12.49 1.52
C HIS A 44 -33.18 -12.87 2.58
N ASP A 45 -33.61 -13.59 3.61
CA ASP A 45 -32.76 -14.09 4.67
C ASP A 45 -31.70 -15.08 4.16
N ILE A 46 -32.09 -16.02 3.31
CA ILE A 46 -31.17 -16.98 2.68
C ILE A 46 -30.08 -16.23 1.90
N LEU A 47 -30.46 -15.25 1.08
CA LEU A 47 -29.53 -14.44 0.31
C LEU A 47 -28.59 -13.64 1.20
N LYS A 48 -29.11 -13.06 2.28
CA LYS A 48 -28.33 -12.29 3.26
C LYS A 48 -27.34 -13.17 4.01
N MET A 49 -27.72 -14.39 4.40
CA MET A 49 -26.83 -15.36 5.02
C MET A 49 -25.73 -15.83 4.06
N ALA A 50 -26.10 -16.17 2.82
CA ALA A 50 -25.15 -16.56 1.79
C ALA A 50 -24.13 -15.45 1.51
N ALA A 51 -24.58 -14.19 1.42
CA ALA A 51 -23.72 -13.03 1.23
C ALA A 51 -22.75 -12.84 2.40
N ASN A 52 -23.22 -12.94 3.65
CA ASN A 52 -22.36 -12.81 4.83
C ASN A 52 -21.29 -13.90 4.92
N LYS A 53 -21.59 -15.13 4.49
CA LYS A 53 -20.62 -16.23 4.43
C LYS A 53 -19.65 -16.11 3.25
N SER A 54 -20.12 -15.62 2.10
CA SER A 54 -19.32 -15.52 0.87
C SER A 54 -18.38 -14.31 0.87
N LEU A 55 -18.77 -13.22 1.50
CA LEU A 55 -18.06 -11.95 1.40
C LEU A 55 -17.27 -11.68 2.68
N LYS A 56 -15.94 -11.64 2.56
CA LYS A 56 -15.08 -11.16 3.65
C LYS A 56 -15.43 -9.71 3.97
N ARG A 57 -15.89 -9.45 5.19
CA ARG A 57 -16.09 -8.08 5.68
C ARG A 57 -14.75 -7.36 5.66
N LYS A 58 -14.71 -6.20 5.00
CA LYS A 58 -13.51 -5.36 4.96
C LYS A 58 -13.23 -4.85 6.37
N THR A 59 -12.32 -5.51 7.08
CA THR A 59 -11.84 -5.00 8.37
C THR A 59 -11.10 -3.70 8.11
N LYS A 60 -11.46 -2.64 8.83
CA LYS A 60 -10.72 -1.37 8.79
C LYS A 60 -9.36 -1.64 9.43
N SER A 61 -8.37 -2.01 8.62
CA SER A 61 -6.98 -2.10 9.07
C SER A 61 -6.59 -0.72 9.62
N ARG A 62 -6.30 -0.67 10.93
CA ARG A 62 -5.66 0.50 11.54
C ARG A 62 -4.27 0.58 10.94
N ARG A 63 -4.11 1.42 9.92
CA ARG A 63 -2.78 1.73 9.39
C ARG A 63 -2.06 2.50 10.47
N ASN A 64 -1.11 1.86 11.15
CA ASN A 64 -0.12 2.57 11.96
C ASN A 64 0.46 3.67 11.07
N GLY A 65 0.38 4.93 11.52
CA GLY A 65 0.71 6.09 10.71
C GLY A 65 2.15 5.96 10.18
N ILE A 66 2.28 5.77 8.86
CA ILE A 66 3.59 5.82 8.21
C ILE A 66 4.14 7.21 8.49
N LYS A 67 5.26 7.29 9.22
CA LYS A 67 5.92 8.57 9.53
C LYS A 67 6.24 9.26 8.20
N SER A 68 5.82 10.52 8.07
CA SER A 68 6.14 11.32 6.89
C SER A 68 7.65 11.44 6.76
N LYS A 69 8.15 11.47 5.52
CA LYS A 69 9.58 11.66 5.27
C LYS A 69 10.01 13.03 5.83
N PRO A 70 11.22 13.17 6.41
CA PRO A 70 11.65 14.43 7.04
C PRO A 70 11.64 15.63 6.09
N TRP A 71 11.92 15.40 4.81
CA TRP A 71 11.92 16.42 3.75
C TRP A 71 10.53 16.68 3.14
N PHE A 72 9.53 15.88 3.48
CA PHE A 72 8.18 16.01 2.93
C PHE A 72 7.35 16.97 3.78
N ASP A 73 7.38 18.24 3.37
CA ASP A 73 6.74 19.32 4.09
C ASP A 73 5.22 19.44 3.83
N LYS A 74 4.60 20.40 4.52
CA LYS A 74 3.18 20.72 4.36
C LYS A 74 2.86 21.20 2.93
N GLY A 75 3.80 21.88 2.28
CA GLY A 75 3.64 22.36 0.90
C GLY A 75 3.48 21.21 -0.10
N LEU A 76 4.40 20.25 -0.08
CA LEU A 76 4.33 19.03 -0.89
C LEU A 76 3.11 18.18 -0.56
N SER A 77 2.69 18.16 0.70
CA SER A 77 1.43 17.51 1.12
C SER A 77 0.21 18.15 0.47
N SER A 78 0.12 19.48 0.48
CA SER A 78 -0.95 20.22 -0.19
C SER A 78 -0.95 20.00 -1.69
N MET A 79 0.22 20.05 -2.34
CA MET A 79 0.35 19.76 -3.76
C MET A 79 -0.06 18.32 -4.10
N ARG A 80 0.24 17.35 -3.24
CA ARG A 80 -0.20 15.96 -3.44
C ARG A 80 -1.73 15.85 -3.42
N LYS A 81 -2.39 16.51 -2.46
CA LYS A 81 -3.86 16.55 -2.41
C LYS A 81 -4.46 17.18 -3.67
N GLU A 82 -3.85 18.26 -4.16
CA GLU A 82 -4.29 18.88 -5.40
C GLU A 82 -4.08 17.97 -6.62
N LEU A 83 -2.97 17.24 -6.68
CA LEU A 83 -2.73 16.25 -7.73
C LEU A 83 -3.77 15.13 -7.70
N ASP A 84 -4.14 14.64 -6.50
CA ASP A 84 -5.18 13.63 -6.32
C ASP A 84 -6.54 14.15 -6.82
N HIS A 85 -6.88 15.41 -6.51
CA HIS A 85 -8.09 16.04 -7.02
C HIS A 85 -8.09 16.15 -8.56
N LYS A 86 -6.98 16.59 -9.16
CA LYS A 86 -6.85 16.65 -10.63
C LYS A 86 -6.92 15.25 -11.27
N SER A 87 -6.40 14.24 -10.59
CA SER A 87 -6.51 12.83 -11.02
C SER A 87 -7.97 12.36 -11.06
N GLN A 88 -8.76 12.71 -10.04
CA GLN A 88 -10.20 12.43 -10.02
C GLN A 88 -10.94 13.13 -11.15
N MET A 89 -10.59 14.39 -11.45
CA MET A 89 -11.17 15.11 -12.59
C MET A 89 -10.82 14.47 -13.93
N LEU A 90 -9.58 14.00 -14.09
CA LEU A 90 -9.17 13.27 -15.30
C LEU A 90 -9.93 11.95 -15.45
N ALA A 91 -10.15 11.22 -14.35
CA ALA A 91 -10.94 9.99 -14.36
C ALA A 91 -12.41 10.25 -14.74
N LYS A 92 -12.98 11.38 -14.29
CA LYS A 92 -14.36 11.78 -14.61
C LYS A 92 -14.52 12.25 -16.05
N TYR A 93 -13.52 12.93 -16.60
CA TYR A 93 -13.58 13.54 -17.94
C TYR A 93 -12.36 13.17 -18.81
N PRO A 94 -12.20 11.89 -19.20
CA PRO A 94 -10.95 11.39 -19.80
C PRO A 94 -10.65 11.94 -21.20
N LYS A 95 -11.69 12.37 -21.95
CA LYS A 95 -11.55 12.93 -23.31
C LYS A 95 -11.29 14.44 -23.33
N ASN A 96 -11.46 15.13 -22.19
CA ASN A 96 -11.24 16.56 -22.12
C ASN A 96 -9.73 16.88 -22.12
N GLN A 97 -9.25 17.47 -23.21
CA GLN A 97 -7.83 17.76 -23.41
C GLN A 97 -7.28 18.78 -22.41
N ILE A 98 -8.09 19.75 -21.98
CA ILE A 98 -7.69 20.78 -21.01
C ILE A 98 -7.41 20.13 -19.65
N ILE A 99 -8.32 19.27 -19.19
CA ILE A 99 -8.18 18.55 -17.91
C ILE A 99 -6.94 17.64 -17.95
N ARG A 100 -6.76 16.92 -19.05
CA ARG A 100 -5.58 16.08 -19.28
C ARG A 100 -4.28 16.88 -19.24
N GLY A 101 -4.21 17.98 -19.99
CA GLY A 101 -3.05 18.87 -20.01
C GLY A 101 -2.72 19.44 -18.63
N ASN A 102 -3.74 19.92 -17.91
CA ASN A 102 -3.60 20.45 -16.56
C ASN A 102 -3.08 19.40 -15.58
N PHE A 103 -3.59 18.16 -15.62
CA PHE A 103 -3.10 17.07 -14.77
C PHE A 103 -1.62 16.78 -15.03
N PHE A 104 -1.22 16.56 -16.29
CA PHE A 104 0.17 16.21 -16.59
C PHE A 104 1.15 17.36 -16.33
N LYS A 105 0.75 18.61 -16.61
CA LYS A 105 1.55 19.81 -16.27
C LYS A 105 1.76 19.90 -14.76
N PHE A 106 0.70 19.74 -13.98
CA PHE A 106 0.78 19.79 -12.52
C PHE A 106 1.59 18.63 -11.94
N ARG A 107 1.42 17.41 -12.47
CA ARG A 107 2.22 16.23 -12.10
C ARG A 107 3.72 16.46 -12.31
N LYS A 108 4.10 17.06 -13.43
CA LYS A 108 5.50 17.41 -13.73
C LYS A 108 6.04 18.44 -12.74
N LEU A 109 5.24 19.47 -12.44
CA LEU A 109 5.60 20.52 -11.48
C LEU A 109 5.78 19.96 -10.07
N TYR A 110 4.86 19.12 -9.60
CA TYR A 110 4.96 18.39 -8.34
C TYR A 110 6.24 17.56 -8.27
N GLY A 111 6.53 16.77 -9.31
CA GLY A 111 7.76 15.98 -9.38
C GLY A 111 9.03 16.82 -9.29
N LYS A 112 9.08 17.99 -9.94
CA LYS A 112 10.19 18.95 -9.82
C LYS A 112 10.33 19.47 -8.40
N LYS A 113 9.23 19.89 -7.76
CA LYS A 113 9.25 20.40 -6.38
C LYS A 113 9.70 19.34 -5.38
N CYS A 114 9.25 18.09 -5.51
CA CYS A 114 9.73 16.98 -4.69
C CYS A 114 11.26 16.79 -4.79
N LYS A 115 11.80 16.83 -6.02
CA LYS A 115 13.25 16.71 -6.24
C LYS A 115 14.02 17.86 -5.60
N LEU A 116 13.56 19.10 -5.79
CA LEU A 116 14.18 20.29 -5.20
C LEU A 116 14.19 20.23 -3.68
N GLN A 117 13.04 19.90 -3.06
CA GLN A 117 12.95 19.80 -1.60
C GLN A 117 13.86 18.72 -1.03
N TYR A 118 14.00 17.61 -1.74
CA TYR A 118 14.91 16.54 -1.36
C TYR A 118 16.39 16.95 -1.46
N ILE A 119 16.76 17.66 -2.53
CA ILE A 119 18.12 18.21 -2.69
C ILE A 119 18.41 19.22 -1.57
N GLN A 120 17.49 20.15 -1.31
CA GLN A 120 17.62 21.14 -0.25
C GLN A 120 17.82 20.48 1.11
N TYR A 121 17.02 19.45 1.42
CA TYR A 121 17.19 18.68 2.65
C TYR A 121 18.58 18.05 2.79
N LYS A 122 19.13 17.50 1.70
CA LYS A 122 20.50 16.95 1.72
C LYS A 122 21.55 18.04 1.98
N LEU A 123 21.43 19.18 1.29
CA LEU A 123 22.34 20.30 1.47
C LEU A 123 22.29 20.82 2.92
N ASP A 124 21.08 20.96 3.48
CA ASP A 124 20.90 21.38 4.87
C ASP A 124 21.53 20.38 5.86
N ILE A 125 21.50 19.07 5.56
CA ILE A 125 22.18 18.05 6.39
C ILE A 125 23.70 18.22 6.32
N ILE A 126 24.25 18.36 5.11
CA ILE A 126 25.70 18.52 4.91
C ILE A 126 26.18 19.77 5.66
N GLN A 127 25.51 20.90 5.47
CA GLN A 127 25.82 22.14 6.19
C GLN A 127 25.73 21.96 7.71
N LYS A 128 24.76 21.19 8.21
CA LYS A 128 24.67 20.88 9.64
C LYS A 128 25.84 20.02 10.11
N LEU A 129 26.27 19.03 9.33
CA LEU A 129 27.41 18.18 9.68
C LEU A 129 28.70 18.99 9.74
N ASP A 130 28.97 19.83 8.73
CA ASP A 130 30.17 20.68 8.67
C ASP A 130 30.24 21.62 9.89
N ASN A 131 29.11 22.24 10.24
CA ASN A 131 29.03 23.14 11.40
C ASN A 131 29.10 22.43 12.75
N LEU A 132 28.64 21.17 12.84
CA LEU A 132 28.57 20.41 14.09
C LEU A 132 29.89 19.74 14.44
N PHE A 133 30.71 19.39 13.45
CA PHE A 133 32.02 18.77 13.66
C PHE A 133 32.90 19.63 14.57
N GLU A 134 32.98 20.93 14.29
CA GLU A 134 33.81 21.86 15.06
C GLU A 134 33.17 22.30 16.39
N LYS A 135 31.84 22.45 16.43
CA LYS A 135 31.14 23.03 17.59
C LYS A 135 30.69 22.02 18.62
N ASN A 136 30.30 20.81 18.21
CA ASN A 136 29.78 19.79 19.13
C ASN A 136 29.88 18.37 18.52
N PRO A 137 31.00 17.66 18.74
CA PRO A 137 31.24 16.33 18.19
C PRO A 137 30.19 15.29 18.58
N SER A 138 29.59 15.40 19.78
CA SER A 138 28.56 14.45 20.24
C SER A 138 27.28 14.54 19.41
N LYS A 139 26.84 15.76 19.05
CA LYS A 139 25.67 15.96 18.18
C LYS A 139 25.93 15.54 16.75
N TYR A 140 27.17 15.70 16.28
CA TYR A 140 27.62 15.22 14.98
C TYR A 140 27.44 13.70 14.86
N TRP A 141 28.01 12.92 15.79
CA TRP A 141 27.88 11.46 15.77
C TRP A 141 26.44 10.97 15.91
N LYS A 142 25.61 11.64 16.73
CA LYS A 142 24.18 11.34 16.81
C LYS A 142 23.44 11.54 15.48
N LEU A 143 23.78 12.60 14.75
CA LEU A 143 23.19 12.88 13.43
C LEU A 143 23.67 11.84 12.40
N LEU A 144 24.95 11.50 12.40
CA LEU A 144 25.53 10.51 11.50
C LEU A 144 24.89 9.12 11.71
N ASN A 145 24.82 8.65 12.95
CA ASN A 145 24.20 7.37 13.28
C ASN A 145 22.72 7.33 12.89
N LYS A 146 22.01 8.47 13.01
CA LYS A 146 20.61 8.57 12.56
C LYS A 146 20.49 8.44 11.04
N LEU A 147 21.42 9.03 10.28
CA LEU A 147 21.43 8.94 8.82
C LEU A 147 21.75 7.51 8.35
N GLU A 148 22.70 6.83 8.98
CA GLU A 148 23.01 5.42 8.70
C GLU A 148 21.81 4.51 8.97
N TYR A 149 21.14 4.68 10.11
CA TYR A 149 19.97 3.87 10.46
C TYR A 149 18.75 4.14 9.54
N GLU A 150 18.59 5.37 9.06
CA GLU A 150 17.55 5.72 8.07
C GLU A 150 17.82 5.11 6.67
N ASP A 151 19.08 4.78 6.37
CA ASP A 151 19.50 4.13 5.13
C ASP A 151 19.44 2.60 5.24
N GLU A 152 19.84 2.02 6.38
CA GLU A 152 19.71 0.58 6.66
C GLU A 152 18.25 0.09 6.59
N ASN A 153 17.30 0.89 7.09
CA ASN A 153 15.86 0.58 6.96
C ASN A 153 15.33 0.68 5.51
N LYS A 154 16.07 1.27 4.57
CA LYS A 154 15.79 1.25 3.12
C LYS A 154 16.58 0.19 2.37
N LEU A 155 17.76 -0.19 2.88
CA LEU A 155 18.74 -1.07 2.28
C LEU A 155 18.64 -2.53 2.75
N SER A 156 17.45 -2.99 3.13
CA SER A 156 17.18 -4.44 3.30
C SER A 156 17.52 -5.28 2.05
N SER A 157 17.96 -4.68 0.95
CA SER A 157 18.43 -5.33 -0.28
C SER A 157 19.91 -5.07 -0.65
N ASN A 158 20.67 -4.25 0.08
CA ASN A 158 22.12 -4.18 -0.09
C ASN A 158 22.78 -4.78 1.14
N SER A 159 22.89 -6.11 1.13
CA SER A 159 23.73 -6.86 2.03
C SER A 159 25.11 -6.19 2.09
N ARG A 160 25.44 -5.59 3.23
CA ARG A 160 26.84 -5.39 3.61
C ARG A 160 27.47 -6.78 3.56
N ILE A 161 28.22 -7.06 2.50
CA ILE A 161 29.00 -8.28 2.36
C ILE A 161 29.85 -8.36 3.63
N SER A 162 29.74 -9.46 4.36
CA SER A 162 30.44 -9.59 5.64
C SER A 162 31.95 -9.58 5.40
N ALA A 163 32.73 -9.18 6.42
CA ALA A 163 34.19 -9.21 6.32
C ALA A 163 34.70 -10.63 5.97
N ASP A 164 34.00 -11.66 6.45
CA ASP A 164 34.32 -13.06 6.15
C ASP A 164 34.03 -13.43 4.70
N GLU A 165 32.93 -12.93 4.12
CA GLU A 165 32.62 -13.10 2.70
C GLU A 165 33.64 -12.40 1.80
N TRP A 166 34.10 -11.21 2.19
CA TRP A 166 35.21 -10.53 1.50
C TRP A 166 36.50 -11.34 1.57
N PHE A 167 36.86 -11.83 2.76
CA PHE A 167 38.08 -12.61 2.96
C PHE A 167 38.08 -13.88 2.11
N LYS A 168 36.95 -14.58 2.06
CA LYS A 168 36.78 -15.79 1.26
C LYS A 168 36.92 -15.53 -0.24
N TYR A 169 36.30 -14.47 -0.75
CA TYR A 169 36.45 -14.05 -2.15
C TYR A 169 37.91 -13.74 -2.51
N PHE A 170 38.64 -13.04 -1.62
CA PHE A 170 40.06 -12.75 -1.83
C PHE A 170 40.94 -13.99 -1.76
N GLN A 171 40.60 -15.00 -0.97
CA GLN A 171 41.30 -16.28 -1.00
C GLN A 171 41.11 -17.00 -2.34
N GLU A 172 39.88 -17.06 -2.85
CA GLU A 172 39.57 -17.71 -4.13
C GLU A 172 40.25 -17.04 -5.32
N LEU A 173 40.36 -15.70 -5.33
CA LEU A 173 41.11 -14.98 -6.38
C LEU A 173 42.61 -15.31 -6.37
N ASN A 174 43.18 -15.59 -5.21
CA ASN A 174 44.63 -15.84 -5.06
C ASN A 174 45.01 -17.32 -5.25
N THR A 175 44.05 -18.25 -5.27
CA THR A 175 44.32 -19.67 -5.54
C THR A 175 44.34 -20.00 -7.04
N VAL A 176 43.70 -19.20 -7.89
CA VAL A 176 43.65 -19.41 -9.35
C VAL A 176 44.96 -19.02 -10.06
N SER A 177 45.91 -18.36 -9.37
CA SER A 177 47.22 -18.00 -9.95
C SER A 177 48.28 -19.11 -9.92
N SER A 178 47.95 -20.30 -9.39
CA SER A 178 48.85 -21.46 -9.35
C SER A 178 48.48 -22.53 -10.38
N ILE A 179 48.17 -22.12 -11.62
CA ILE A 179 48.20 -23.01 -12.77
C ILE A 179 49.41 -22.61 -13.62
N TYR A 180 50.57 -23.10 -13.21
CA TYR A 180 51.74 -23.33 -14.06
C TYR A 180 52.00 -24.84 -14.08
#